data_AF-A0A0J9V926-F1
#
_entry.id   AF-A0A0J9V926-F1
#
_cell.length_a   1.000
_cell.length_b   1.000
_cell.length_c   1.000
_cell.angle_alpha   90.00
_cell.angle_beta   90.00
_cell.angle_gamma   90.00
#
_symmetry.space_group_name_H-M   'P 1'
#
loop_
_entity.id
_entity.type
_entity.pdbx_description
1 polymer ?
#
loop_
_entity_poly.entity_id
_entity_poly.type
_entity_poly.pdbx_seq_one_letter_code
_entity_poly.pdbx_strand_id
1 'polypeptide(L)'
;MRGPPKNWTKTRASGRTATGDGTPLESQPITTANPPPIAPFFRPRIATSALNPILALYQTSMYSVWPIVDADDLVSRLDDKGDLYNYALALATAAATPGQLKAYASLPGQCPPADLCEAECQRVRYVLQCRDDEPNITWLRVAFFLHAYHENRLRGCTKSLLYLCEAIYLAHLISAMKPFRVVPVRGTKCPVACKTPSLKKLTSNPLRDSVSSSSSQSSSNLETPRTDPTDRIPRLPKFLNSTQRGSTKDRIPDLELIHHYTSAAYRTFSSWEGVRQTLQCHVPRECFTQPLLLHQILAFSGFHLAYLHPERRHSYLVQASLHQDQAVVGIYWTLAAGVTSVNCHALYASSVFLLICAFATYPCCEIYHPAYEPLDGLIGIFRLAHGISLISRSSDQDLRKGPLQGLFAGKSAPTAPSEHIRFLVDQLLDLRRQLSEPSADSAGADTDLVLEATDLLADCLLSVHQNYSFSVPAEVRAALLWPLRMLDGFLALIQQREPLAMVLLAYYCVLLRYAETTCWFIKGWATTLMTIIWGNNSGSSCESMIHWPYYLINNFSVTS
;
A
#
# COMPACT_ATOMS: atom_id res chain seq x y z
N MET A 1 55.69 31.45 -8.57
CA MET A 1 55.21 32.82 -8.86
C MET A 1 53.69 32.78 -8.95
N ARG A 2 52.88 33.63 -8.32
CA ARG A 2 53.12 34.72 -7.34
C ARG A 2 52.25 34.46 -6.09
N GLY A 3 52.72 34.93 -4.92
CA GLY A 3 51.94 34.94 -3.68
C GLY A 3 51.05 36.19 -3.54
N PRO A 4 50.29 36.31 -2.43
CA PRO A 4 49.19 37.24 -2.24
C PRO A 4 49.61 38.54 -1.49
N PRO A 5 48.65 39.43 -1.20
CA PRO A 5 48.70 40.28 0.00
C PRO A 5 47.65 39.87 1.06
N LYS A 6 48.03 40.05 2.33
CA LYS A 6 47.18 39.96 3.54
C LYS A 6 46.91 41.37 4.10
N ASN A 7 46.16 41.45 5.22
CA ASN A 7 46.09 42.55 6.20
C ASN A 7 45.22 43.75 5.75
N TRP A 8 44.62 44.61 6.58
CA TRP A 8 44.36 44.74 8.04
C TRP A 8 43.10 45.67 8.18
N THR A 9 42.40 45.95 9.29
CA THR A 9 42.58 45.77 10.77
C THR A 9 41.19 45.69 11.45
N LYS A 10 41.12 45.49 12.79
CA LYS A 10 39.96 45.91 13.62
C LYS A 10 40.13 47.35 14.08
N THR A 11 39.06 48.15 14.12
CA THR A 11 38.97 49.33 15.01
C THR A 11 37.56 49.45 15.60
N ARG A 12 37.47 49.81 16.89
CA ARG A 12 36.23 49.96 17.68
C ARG A 12 36.24 51.36 18.29
N ALA A 13 35.21 52.18 18.05
CA ALA A 13 35.03 53.49 18.70
C ALA A 13 33.55 53.89 18.73
N SER A 14 33.19 54.86 19.59
CA SER A 14 31.84 55.09 20.11
C SER A 14 31.42 56.57 20.17
N GLY A 15 30.11 56.85 20.02
CA GLY A 15 29.43 58.14 20.30
C GLY A 15 28.22 58.33 19.37
N ARG A 16 26.96 58.49 19.80
CA ARG A 16 26.32 59.64 20.52
C ARG A 16 26.55 60.97 19.78
N THR A 17 25.58 61.75 19.29
CA THR A 17 24.08 61.74 19.26
C THR A 17 23.59 62.27 17.86
N ALA A 18 22.33 62.59 17.49
CA ALA A 18 21.07 62.87 18.20
C ALA A 18 19.80 62.70 17.30
N THR A 19 18.61 62.71 17.95
CA THR A 19 17.26 63.18 17.52
C THR A 19 16.81 63.13 16.05
N GLY A 20 15.68 62.44 15.79
CA GLY A 20 14.83 62.62 14.59
C GLY A 20 13.62 61.65 14.61
N ASP A 21 12.40 62.16 14.52
CA ASP A 21 11.13 61.44 14.70
C ASP A 21 10.90 60.20 13.81
N GLY A 22 10.15 59.24 14.35
CA GLY A 22 9.63 58.09 13.60
C GLY A 22 9.00 57.03 14.50
N THR A 23 7.67 57.05 14.64
CA THR A 23 6.89 56.06 15.42
C THR A 23 7.11 54.63 14.91
N PRO A 24 7.41 53.63 15.77
CA PRO A 24 7.62 52.26 15.32
C PRO A 24 6.30 51.54 15.03
N LEU A 25 6.23 50.85 13.89
CA LEU A 25 5.31 49.72 13.70
C LEU A 25 5.78 48.56 14.57
N GLU A 26 5.04 48.26 15.63
CA GLU A 26 5.36 47.18 16.56
C GLU A 26 5.07 45.81 15.92
N SER A 27 6.13 45.17 15.44
CA SER A 27 6.10 43.80 14.93
C SER A 27 5.84 42.82 16.08
N GLN A 28 4.63 42.25 16.15
CA GLN A 28 4.35 41.19 17.12
C GLN A 28 5.21 39.93 16.85
N PRO A 29 5.73 39.26 17.88
CA PRO A 29 6.46 38.02 17.71
C PRO A 29 5.54 36.91 17.21
N ILE A 30 6.01 36.12 16.24
CA ILE A 30 5.33 34.91 15.79
C ILE A 30 5.49 33.85 16.89
N THR A 31 4.51 33.79 17.78
CA THR A 31 4.44 32.73 18.79
C THR A 31 4.26 31.39 18.08
N THR A 32 5.27 30.52 18.17
CA THR A 32 5.20 29.13 17.71
C THR A 32 4.07 28.42 18.45
N ALA A 33 2.96 28.15 17.75
CA ALA A 33 1.86 27.40 18.31
C ALA A 33 2.28 25.93 18.51
N ASN A 34 2.48 25.54 19.77
CA ASN A 34 2.60 24.13 20.14
C ASN A 34 1.36 23.35 19.63
N PRO A 35 1.51 22.08 19.23
CA PRO A 35 0.36 21.25 18.89
C PRO A 35 -0.59 21.17 20.10
N PRO A 36 -1.92 21.23 19.89
CA PRO A 36 -2.86 21.27 20.99
C PRO A 36 -2.84 19.95 21.78
N PRO A 37 -2.87 19.99 23.13
CA PRO A 37 -2.97 18.77 23.93
C PRO A 37 -4.30 18.06 23.68
N ILE A 38 -4.28 16.73 23.78
CA ILE A 38 -5.45 15.86 23.60
C ILE A 38 -6.50 16.21 24.66
N ALA A 39 -7.58 16.88 24.25
CA ALA A 39 -8.66 17.27 25.15
C ALA A 39 -9.69 16.13 25.30
N PRO A 40 -10.00 15.64 26.52
CA PRO A 40 -10.84 14.45 26.73
C PRO A 40 -12.36 14.70 26.61
N PHE A 41 -12.80 15.85 26.08
CA PHE A 41 -14.22 16.20 25.97
C PHE A 41 -14.59 16.70 24.57
N PHE A 42 -15.20 15.82 23.78
CA PHE A 42 -15.83 16.20 22.51
C PHE A 42 -17.08 17.04 22.79
N ARG A 43 -17.12 18.29 22.30
CA ARG A 43 -18.34 19.11 22.26
C ARG A 43 -18.87 19.18 20.82
N PRO A 44 -20.16 18.87 20.55
CA PRO A 44 -20.75 19.04 19.23
C PRO A 44 -20.90 20.54 18.89
N ARG A 45 -20.60 20.92 17.64
CA ARG A 45 -20.79 22.29 17.12
C ARG A 45 -22.18 22.51 16.52
N ILE A 46 -22.87 21.44 16.15
CA ILE A 46 -24.24 21.45 15.62
C ILE A 46 -25.11 20.70 16.63
N ALA A 47 -26.17 21.33 17.12
CA ALA A 47 -27.12 20.67 18.03
C ALA A 47 -27.82 19.51 17.31
N THR A 48 -27.99 18.37 17.98
CA THR A 48 -28.69 17.18 17.43
C THR A 48 -30.08 17.54 16.92
N SER A 49 -30.82 18.34 17.69
CA SER A 49 -32.15 18.87 17.34
C SER A 49 -32.19 19.67 16.03
N ALA A 50 -31.08 20.28 15.59
CA ALA A 50 -31.00 21.01 14.33
C ALA A 50 -30.88 20.09 13.10
N LEU A 51 -30.56 18.81 13.29
CA LEU A 51 -30.50 17.81 12.21
C LEU A 51 -31.87 17.18 11.92
N ASN A 52 -32.77 17.15 12.90
CA ASN A 52 -34.09 16.52 12.80
C ASN A 52 -34.91 16.95 11.56
N PRO A 53 -34.96 18.24 11.15
CA PRO A 53 -35.69 18.63 9.94
C PRO A 53 -35.11 18.04 8.64
N ILE A 54 -33.77 17.90 8.54
CA ILE A 54 -33.12 17.33 7.37
C ILE A 54 -33.26 15.80 7.36
N LEU A 55 -33.20 15.16 8.53
CA LEU A 55 -33.41 13.72 8.66
C LEU A 55 -34.86 13.31 8.32
N ALA A 56 -35.86 14.11 8.71
CA ALA A 56 -37.24 13.94 8.28
C ALA A 56 -37.42 14.13 6.76
N LEU A 57 -36.69 15.10 6.15
CA LEU A 57 -36.67 15.27 4.69
C LEU A 57 -36.02 14.06 3.98
N TYR A 58 -34.97 13.49 4.55
CA TYR A 58 -34.36 12.25 4.07
C TYR A 58 -35.34 11.06 4.15
N GLN A 59 -36.02 10.89 5.29
CA GLN A 59 -37.01 9.81 5.50
C GLN A 59 -38.15 9.87 4.48
N THR A 60 -38.67 11.07 4.22
CA THR A 60 -39.80 11.28 3.29
C THR A 60 -39.40 11.23 1.81
N SER A 61 -38.22 11.73 1.45
CA SER A 61 -37.86 11.98 0.04
C SER A 61 -36.75 11.09 -0.50
N MET A 62 -35.87 10.56 0.37
CA MET A 62 -34.66 9.82 -0.02
C MET A 62 -34.64 8.36 0.44
N TYR A 63 -35.38 7.98 1.49
CA TYR A 63 -35.40 6.59 2.00
C TYR A 63 -35.81 5.55 0.94
N SER A 64 -36.69 5.92 0.01
CA SER A 64 -37.11 5.08 -1.12
C SER A 64 -35.97 4.75 -2.12
N VAL A 65 -34.94 5.61 -2.17
CA VAL A 65 -33.75 5.47 -3.03
C VAL A 65 -32.56 4.91 -2.25
N TRP A 66 -32.41 5.33 -0.99
CA TRP A 66 -31.34 4.95 -0.08
C TRP A 66 -31.93 4.39 1.24
N PRO A 67 -32.48 3.16 1.26
CA PRO A 67 -33.03 2.52 2.48
C PRO A 67 -31.92 1.93 3.34
N ILE A 68 -30.93 2.76 3.70
CA ILE A 68 -29.71 2.35 4.41
C ILE A 68 -29.59 2.95 5.81
N VAL A 69 -30.38 3.98 6.12
CA VAL A 69 -30.52 4.60 7.45
C VAL A 69 -32.01 4.69 7.74
N ASP A 70 -32.43 4.17 8.89
CA ASP A 70 -33.74 4.46 9.46
C ASP A 70 -33.62 5.79 10.21
N ALA A 71 -34.26 6.85 9.71
CA ALA A 71 -34.12 8.18 10.28
C ALA A 71 -34.81 8.30 11.64
N ASP A 72 -35.88 7.54 11.88
CA ASP A 72 -36.65 7.59 13.12
C ASP A 72 -35.90 6.87 14.24
N ASP A 73 -35.31 5.69 13.95
CA ASP A 73 -34.35 5.01 14.83
C ASP A 73 -33.11 5.89 15.10
N LEU A 74 -32.55 6.54 14.06
CA LEU A 74 -31.38 7.41 14.21
C LEU A 74 -31.68 8.61 15.11
N VAL A 75 -32.79 9.33 14.90
CA VAL A 75 -33.18 10.47 15.75
C VAL A 75 -33.38 10.04 17.20
N SER A 76 -34.03 8.89 17.44
CA SER A 76 -34.22 8.37 18.81
C SER A 76 -32.92 8.09 19.56
N ARG A 77 -31.82 7.80 18.84
CA ARG A 77 -30.50 7.51 19.41
C ARG A 77 -29.58 8.73 19.52
N LEU A 78 -29.96 9.89 18.98
CA LEU A 78 -29.14 11.11 19.06
C LEU A 78 -29.25 11.80 20.43
N ASP A 79 -30.30 11.54 21.20
CA ASP A 79 -30.49 12.11 22.54
C ASP A 79 -29.85 11.27 23.66
N ASP A 80 -29.53 10.00 23.40
CA ASP A 80 -29.02 9.07 24.42
C ASP A 80 -27.47 8.97 24.37
N LYS A 81 -26.81 9.53 25.39
CA LYS A 81 -25.40 9.25 25.80
C LYS A 81 -24.26 9.61 24.83
N GLY A 82 -24.51 10.38 23.78
CA GLY A 82 -23.43 11.00 22.98
C GLY A 82 -22.64 10.01 22.11
N ASP A 83 -23.33 9.05 21.49
CA ASP A 83 -22.73 8.17 20.48
C ASP A 83 -22.23 8.98 19.26
N LEU A 84 -20.91 9.15 19.20
CA LEU A 84 -20.21 9.86 18.14
C LEU A 84 -20.40 9.21 16.76
N TYR A 85 -20.64 7.90 16.67
CA TYR A 85 -20.88 7.23 15.39
C TYR A 85 -22.25 7.60 14.83
N ASN A 86 -23.30 7.59 15.66
CA ASN A 86 -24.65 8.00 15.23
C ASN A 86 -24.69 9.51 14.93
N TYR A 87 -23.98 10.34 15.70
CA TYR A 87 -23.83 11.78 15.41
C TYR A 87 -23.10 12.02 14.07
N ALA A 88 -22.01 11.29 13.78
CA ALA A 88 -21.34 11.36 12.47
C ALA A 88 -22.26 10.92 11.32
N LEU A 89 -23.06 9.87 11.52
CA LEU A 89 -24.02 9.39 10.53
C LEU A 89 -25.12 10.42 10.25
N ALA A 90 -25.66 11.06 11.29
CA ALA A 90 -26.64 12.12 11.14
C ALA A 90 -26.08 13.32 10.35
N LEU A 91 -24.85 13.75 10.65
CA LEU A 91 -24.16 14.82 9.93
C LEU A 91 -23.87 14.48 8.47
N ALA A 92 -23.39 13.26 8.18
CA ALA A 92 -23.11 12.82 6.81
C ALA A 92 -24.40 12.73 5.98
N THR A 93 -25.47 12.18 6.56
CA THR A 93 -26.81 12.10 5.94
C THR A 93 -27.37 13.50 5.66
N ALA A 94 -27.21 14.44 6.61
CA ALA A 94 -27.62 15.82 6.46
C ALA A 94 -26.81 16.60 5.41
N ALA A 95 -25.52 16.30 5.24
CA ALA A 95 -24.70 16.89 4.19
C ALA A 95 -25.09 16.39 2.79
N ALA A 96 -25.33 15.08 2.63
CA ALA A 96 -25.63 14.48 1.32
C ALA A 96 -27.04 14.81 0.79
N THR A 97 -28.04 14.88 1.68
CA THR A 97 -29.47 14.98 1.30
C THR A 97 -29.80 16.23 0.44
N PRO A 98 -29.37 17.46 0.78
CA PRO A 98 -29.65 18.64 -0.04
C PRO A 98 -29.05 18.58 -1.46
N GLY A 99 -27.83 18.05 -1.58
CA GLY A 99 -27.14 17.91 -2.87
C GLY A 99 -27.85 16.92 -3.79
N GLN A 100 -28.29 15.78 -3.25
CA GLN A 100 -28.98 14.75 -4.01
C GLN A 100 -30.37 15.19 -4.49
N LEU A 101 -31.12 15.92 -3.66
CA LEU A 101 -32.42 16.48 -4.00
C LEU A 101 -32.34 17.69 -4.94
N LYS A 102 -31.13 18.27 -5.15
CA LYS A 102 -30.90 19.56 -5.81
C LYS A 102 -31.72 20.72 -5.21
N ALA A 103 -32.18 20.56 -3.97
CA ALA A 103 -33.27 21.34 -3.36
C ALA A 103 -32.76 22.50 -2.48
N TYR A 104 -31.67 23.17 -2.89
CA TYR A 104 -31.11 24.31 -2.17
C TYR A 104 -32.10 25.49 -1.99
N ALA A 105 -33.16 25.55 -2.80
CA ALA A 105 -34.20 26.58 -2.74
C ALA A 105 -35.38 26.28 -1.80
N SER A 106 -35.41 25.12 -1.12
CA SER A 106 -36.62 24.65 -0.41
C SER A 106 -36.34 24.00 0.96
N LEU A 107 -35.18 24.27 1.56
CA LEU A 107 -34.90 23.88 2.94
C LEU A 107 -35.64 24.80 3.92
N PRO A 108 -36.35 24.29 4.94
CA PRO A 108 -36.91 25.14 5.99
C PRO A 108 -35.79 25.85 6.75
N GLY A 109 -35.98 27.14 7.05
CA GLY A 109 -34.95 28.10 7.49
C GLY A 109 -34.26 27.87 8.84
N GLN A 110 -34.30 26.64 9.36
CA GLN A 110 -33.61 26.19 10.58
C GLN A 110 -32.60 25.06 10.29
N CYS A 111 -32.46 24.64 9.04
CA CYS A 111 -31.52 23.57 8.63
C CYS A 111 -30.06 24.09 8.62
N PRO A 112 -29.09 23.39 9.25
CA PRO A 112 -27.68 23.70 9.09
C PRO A 112 -27.23 23.49 7.63
N PRO A 113 -26.35 24.36 7.08
CA PRO A 113 -25.87 24.21 5.72
C PRO A 113 -24.99 22.96 5.56
N ALA A 114 -25.07 22.31 4.40
CA ALA A 114 -24.40 21.05 4.12
C ALA A 114 -22.86 21.11 4.29
N ASP A 115 -22.25 22.26 3.97
CA ASP A 115 -20.82 22.51 4.20
C ASP A 115 -20.42 22.46 5.69
N LEU A 116 -21.25 23.01 6.60
CA LEU A 116 -20.98 22.91 8.04
C LEU A 116 -21.24 21.49 8.57
N CYS A 117 -22.20 20.77 7.99
CA CYS A 117 -22.46 19.38 8.33
C CYS A 117 -21.28 18.47 7.93
N GLU A 118 -20.70 18.67 6.74
CA GLU A 118 -19.50 17.91 6.32
C GLU A 118 -18.28 18.27 7.16
N ALA A 119 -18.00 19.57 7.36
CA ALA A 119 -16.85 20.01 8.17
C ALA A 119 -16.91 19.50 9.62
N GLU A 120 -18.10 19.48 10.24
CA GLU A 120 -18.30 18.90 11.56
C GLU A 120 -18.21 17.37 11.53
N CYS A 121 -18.72 16.70 10.49
CA CYS A 121 -18.57 15.26 10.30
C CYS A 121 -17.09 14.86 10.26
N GLN A 122 -16.24 15.55 9.47
CA GLN A 122 -14.80 15.26 9.43
C GLN A 122 -14.13 15.44 10.79
N ARG A 123 -14.57 16.43 11.59
CA ARG A 123 -14.05 16.63 12.95
C ARG A 123 -14.45 15.50 13.91
N VAL A 124 -15.66 14.95 13.79
CA VAL A 124 -16.06 13.74 14.53
C VAL A 124 -15.23 12.54 14.06
N ARG A 125 -15.06 12.39 12.74
CA ARG A 125 -14.28 11.29 12.14
C ARG A 125 -12.83 11.27 12.59
N TYR A 126 -12.17 12.43 12.66
CA TYR A 126 -10.80 12.54 13.20
C TYR A 126 -10.70 12.02 14.65
N VAL A 127 -11.67 12.37 15.50
CA VAL A 127 -11.70 11.92 16.90
C VAL A 127 -12.02 10.42 17.04
N LEU A 128 -12.80 9.86 16.11
CA LEU A 128 -13.10 8.43 16.04
C LEU A 128 -11.94 7.61 15.46
N GLN A 129 -11.17 8.15 14.50
CA GLN A 129 -9.99 7.50 13.93
C GLN A 129 -8.83 7.34 14.93
N CYS A 130 -8.81 8.14 16.00
CA CYS A 130 -7.88 7.97 17.12
C CYS A 130 -8.31 6.89 18.13
N ARG A 131 -9.32 6.06 17.81
CA ARG A 131 -9.79 4.94 18.62
C ARG A 131 -9.62 3.65 17.84
N ASP A 132 -9.02 2.63 18.46
CA ASP A 132 -8.85 1.29 17.90
C ASP A 132 -10.17 0.47 17.96
N ASP A 133 -11.25 1.06 17.45
CA ASP A 133 -12.60 0.48 17.42
C ASP A 133 -12.80 -0.43 16.18
N GLU A 134 -13.53 -1.54 16.33
CA GLU A 134 -13.83 -2.46 15.22
C GLU A 134 -14.64 -1.80 14.07
N PRO A 135 -14.43 -2.23 12.80
CA PRO A 135 -15.11 -1.67 11.64
C PRO A 135 -16.63 -1.91 11.73
N ASN A 136 -17.39 -0.86 12.03
CA ASN A 136 -18.84 -0.95 12.26
C ASN A 136 -19.67 -0.45 11.06
N ILE A 137 -20.93 -0.91 11.00
CA ILE A 137 -21.85 -0.60 9.89
C ILE A 137 -22.23 0.89 9.82
N THR A 138 -22.17 1.61 10.94
CA THR A 138 -22.43 3.05 11.01
C THR A 138 -21.31 3.82 10.30
N TRP A 139 -20.05 3.42 10.49
CA TRP A 139 -18.88 3.99 9.81
C TRP A 139 -18.92 3.77 8.29
N LEU A 140 -19.32 2.59 7.83
CA LEU A 140 -19.57 2.31 6.41
C LEU A 140 -20.62 3.26 5.81
N ARG A 141 -21.75 3.46 6.52
CA ARG A 141 -22.81 4.37 6.10
C ARG A 141 -22.32 5.83 6.03
N VAL A 142 -21.51 6.27 7.00
CA VAL A 142 -20.86 7.61 6.98
C VAL A 142 -20.03 7.78 5.71
N ALA A 143 -19.16 6.82 5.38
CA ALA A 143 -18.35 6.87 4.16
C ALA A 143 -19.20 6.94 2.89
N PHE A 144 -20.28 6.15 2.80
CA PHE A 144 -21.22 6.20 1.68
C PHE A 144 -21.86 7.59 1.48
N PHE A 145 -22.32 8.24 2.55
CA PHE A 145 -22.91 9.58 2.43
C PHE A 145 -21.88 10.66 2.12
N LEU A 146 -20.65 10.56 2.63
CA LEU A 146 -19.57 11.49 2.25
C LEU A 146 -19.16 11.34 0.78
N HIS A 147 -19.13 10.12 0.25
CA HIS A 147 -19.01 9.88 -1.20
C HIS A 147 -20.14 10.59 -1.96
N ALA A 148 -21.41 10.33 -1.60
CA ALA A 148 -22.56 10.93 -2.26
C ALA A 148 -22.57 12.47 -2.19
N TYR A 149 -22.12 13.06 -1.07
CA TYR A 149 -21.95 14.51 -0.94
C TYR A 149 -20.93 15.07 -1.93
N HIS A 150 -19.73 14.49 -1.98
CA HIS A 150 -18.68 14.98 -2.87
C HIS A 150 -18.98 14.75 -4.35
N GLU A 151 -19.58 13.61 -4.70
CA GLU A 151 -20.01 13.28 -6.06
C GLU A 151 -21.06 14.26 -6.60
N ASN A 152 -21.95 14.74 -5.73
CA ASN A 152 -22.96 15.75 -6.09
C ASN A 152 -22.39 17.17 -6.30
N ARG A 153 -21.19 17.48 -5.77
CA ARG A 153 -20.52 18.77 -5.98
C ARG A 153 -19.58 18.74 -7.18
N LEU A 154 -18.74 17.71 -7.27
CA LEU A 154 -17.81 17.50 -8.37
C LEU A 154 -17.63 15.99 -8.62
N ARG A 155 -18.26 15.51 -9.70
CA ARG A 155 -18.24 14.10 -10.08
C ARG A 155 -16.83 13.57 -10.27
N GLY A 156 -16.54 12.40 -9.70
CA GLY A 156 -15.24 11.75 -9.80
C GLY A 156 -14.08 12.49 -9.14
N CYS A 157 -14.34 13.47 -8.26
CA CYS A 157 -13.26 14.13 -7.52
C CYS A 157 -12.57 13.18 -6.53
N THR A 158 -11.30 13.44 -6.19
CA THR A 158 -10.49 12.55 -5.35
C THR A 158 -11.15 12.21 -4.01
N LYS A 159 -11.81 13.18 -3.36
CA LYS A 159 -12.57 12.93 -2.11
C LYS A 159 -13.75 11.96 -2.31
N SER A 160 -14.48 12.09 -3.42
CA SER A 160 -15.58 11.16 -3.77
C SER A 160 -15.05 9.74 -3.94
N LEU A 161 -13.94 9.57 -4.66
CA LEU A 161 -13.32 8.26 -4.90
C LEU A 161 -12.76 7.64 -3.61
N LEU A 162 -12.08 8.42 -2.77
CA LEU A 162 -11.56 7.94 -1.48
C LEU A 162 -12.68 7.38 -0.58
N TYR A 163 -13.80 8.08 -0.46
CA TYR A 163 -14.92 7.60 0.37
C TYR A 163 -15.68 6.42 -0.26
N LEU A 164 -15.69 6.31 -1.59
CA LEU A 164 -16.21 5.12 -2.26
C LEU A 164 -15.32 3.90 -1.97
N CYS A 165 -14.00 4.04 -2.09
CA CYS A 165 -13.04 2.99 -1.74
C CYS A 165 -13.13 2.60 -0.26
N GLU A 166 -13.23 3.58 0.65
CA GLU A 166 -13.42 3.34 2.09
C GLU A 166 -14.72 2.56 2.37
N ALA A 167 -15.84 2.95 1.77
CA ALA A 167 -17.11 2.25 1.94
C ALA A 167 -17.07 0.79 1.41
N ILE A 168 -16.41 0.56 0.27
CA ILE A 168 -16.20 -0.78 -0.32
C ILE A 168 -15.31 -1.64 0.59
N TYR A 169 -14.21 -1.07 1.10
CA TYR A 169 -13.29 -1.76 2.01
C TYR A 169 -14.00 -2.18 3.31
N LEU A 170 -14.74 -1.26 3.93
CA LEU A 170 -15.52 -1.53 5.15
C LEU A 170 -16.63 -2.57 4.91
N ALA A 171 -17.25 -2.57 3.72
CA ALA A 171 -18.25 -3.58 3.36
C ALA A 171 -17.64 -4.99 3.34
N HIS A 172 -16.44 -5.14 2.79
CA HIS A 172 -15.73 -6.43 2.79
C HIS A 172 -15.34 -6.86 4.22
N LEU A 173 -14.82 -5.96 5.05
CA LEU A 173 -14.47 -6.27 6.45
C LEU A 173 -15.69 -6.75 7.26
N ILE A 174 -16.79 -6.00 7.22
CA ILE A 174 -18.02 -6.31 7.98
C ILE A 174 -18.68 -7.60 7.46
N SER A 175 -18.56 -7.89 6.16
CA SER A 175 -19.04 -9.14 5.56
C SER A 175 -18.20 -10.34 6.04
N ALA A 176 -16.88 -10.19 6.16
CA ALA A 176 -15.98 -11.23 6.65
C ALA A 176 -16.16 -11.55 8.14
N MET A 177 -16.54 -10.56 8.96
CA MET A 177 -16.75 -10.74 10.41
C MET A 177 -18.07 -11.42 10.78
N LYS A 178 -19.02 -11.61 9.84
CA LYS A 178 -20.27 -12.34 10.12
C LYS A 178 -20.08 -13.84 9.88
N PRO A 179 -20.13 -14.70 10.92
CA PRO A 179 -20.12 -16.15 10.70
C PRO A 179 -21.32 -16.57 9.87
N PHE A 180 -21.10 -17.51 8.95
CA PHE A 180 -22.13 -18.12 8.11
C PHE A 180 -23.24 -18.74 8.99
N ARG A 181 -24.31 -17.99 9.27
CA ARG A 181 -25.55 -18.55 9.84
C ARG A 181 -26.23 -19.37 8.77
N VAL A 182 -25.90 -20.66 8.72
CA VAL A 182 -26.70 -21.66 8.03
C VAL A 182 -28.07 -21.72 8.70
N VAL A 183 -29.04 -21.00 8.13
CA VAL A 183 -30.45 -21.13 8.51
C VAL A 183 -30.97 -22.44 7.91
N PRO A 184 -31.36 -23.45 8.71
CA PRO A 184 -31.88 -24.69 8.16
C PRO A 184 -33.27 -24.45 7.58
N VAL A 185 -33.37 -24.42 6.24
CA VAL A 185 -34.65 -24.34 5.54
C VAL A 185 -35.42 -25.63 5.80
N ARG A 186 -36.45 -25.57 6.65
CA ARG A 186 -37.36 -26.69 6.89
C ARG A 186 -38.18 -26.99 5.63
N GLY A 187 -37.78 -28.08 4.96
CA GLY A 187 -38.68 -29.03 4.29
C GLY A 187 -39.79 -28.49 3.40
N THR A 188 -39.50 -28.30 2.12
CA THR A 188 -40.47 -28.58 1.04
C THR A 188 -39.94 -29.73 0.18
N LYS A 189 -40.76 -30.75 -0.03
CA LYS A 189 -40.38 -31.97 -0.75
C LYS A 189 -40.27 -31.66 -2.25
N CYS A 190 -39.07 -31.80 -2.82
CA CYS A 190 -38.93 -31.97 -4.28
C CYS A 190 -38.84 -33.47 -4.59
N PRO A 191 -39.73 -34.03 -5.43
CA PRO A 191 -39.59 -35.39 -5.93
C PRO A 191 -38.56 -35.47 -7.07
N VAL A 192 -38.18 -36.71 -7.40
CA VAL A 192 -37.21 -37.14 -8.43
C VAL A 192 -35.80 -37.38 -7.89
N ALA A 193 -35.50 -38.67 -7.68
CA ALA A 193 -34.20 -39.16 -7.24
C ALA A 193 -33.27 -39.36 -8.45
N CYS A 194 -32.13 -38.66 -8.46
CA CYS A 194 -31.02 -39.00 -9.34
C CYS A 194 -30.15 -40.07 -8.67
N LYS A 195 -30.31 -41.33 -9.09
CA LYS A 195 -29.40 -42.41 -8.71
C LYS A 195 -28.05 -42.23 -9.41
N THR A 196 -26.97 -42.47 -8.69
CA THR A 196 -25.60 -42.53 -9.23
C THR A 196 -25.43 -43.72 -10.19
N PRO A 197 -24.64 -43.61 -11.27
CA PRO A 197 -24.22 -44.76 -12.05
C PRO A 197 -22.94 -45.38 -11.49
N SER A 198 -22.93 -46.71 -11.38
CA SER A 198 -21.71 -47.52 -11.28
C SER A 198 -21.78 -48.61 -12.37
N LEU A 199 -20.60 -49.08 -12.81
CA LEU A 199 -20.42 -49.90 -14.00
C LEU A 199 -21.33 -51.14 -14.07
N LYS A 200 -21.86 -51.45 -15.27
CA LYS A 200 -21.51 -52.68 -16.03
C LYS A 200 -22.15 -52.77 -17.44
N LYS A 201 -21.27 -53.02 -18.43
CA LYS A 201 -21.34 -53.93 -19.59
C LYS A 201 -22.66 -54.23 -20.36
N LEU A 202 -22.48 -54.15 -21.69
CA LEU A 202 -22.98 -55.01 -22.80
C LEU A 202 -24.20 -54.59 -23.68
N THR A 203 -23.88 -54.56 -24.99
CA THR A 203 -24.65 -54.97 -26.20
C THR A 203 -25.79 -54.13 -26.84
N SER A 204 -25.60 -53.90 -28.16
CA SER A 204 -26.54 -53.83 -29.30
C SER A 204 -27.62 -52.74 -29.42
N ASN A 205 -27.35 -51.75 -30.31
CA ASN A 205 -28.10 -51.31 -31.52
C ASN A 205 -29.54 -51.83 -31.80
N PRO A 206 -30.34 -51.12 -32.65
CA PRO A 206 -30.40 -49.67 -32.93
C PRO A 206 -31.84 -49.12 -33.25
N LEU A 207 -31.92 -47.85 -33.72
CA LEU A 207 -33.01 -47.23 -34.53
C LEU A 207 -34.44 -47.09 -33.94
N ARG A 208 -34.91 -45.85 -33.75
CA ARG A 208 -35.90 -45.21 -34.66
C ARG A 208 -36.21 -43.74 -34.36
N ASP A 209 -36.68 -43.06 -35.39
CA ASP A 209 -37.07 -41.65 -35.46
C ASP A 209 -38.45 -41.38 -34.86
N SER A 210 -38.69 -40.13 -34.44
CA SER A 210 -39.89 -39.40 -34.86
C SER A 210 -39.80 -37.89 -34.56
N VAL A 211 -39.93 -37.09 -35.60
CA VAL A 211 -40.16 -35.64 -35.55
C VAL A 211 -41.64 -35.36 -35.25
N SER A 212 -41.95 -34.36 -34.43
CA SER A 212 -43.23 -33.64 -34.53
C SER A 212 -43.13 -32.21 -34.00
N SER A 213 -43.13 -31.26 -34.93
CA SER A 213 -43.34 -29.83 -34.70
C SER A 213 -44.84 -29.50 -34.55
N SER A 214 -45.19 -28.57 -33.66
CA SER A 214 -46.44 -27.81 -33.79
C SER A 214 -46.33 -26.44 -33.14
N SER A 215 -46.27 -25.40 -33.98
CA SER A 215 -46.54 -24.01 -33.61
C SER A 215 -48.03 -23.78 -33.36
N SER A 216 -48.40 -22.80 -32.51
CA SER A 216 -49.30 -21.67 -32.89
C SER A 216 -49.82 -20.84 -31.71
N GLN A 217 -49.78 -19.51 -31.91
CA GLN A 217 -50.82 -18.52 -31.55
C GLN A 217 -51.13 -18.17 -30.07
N SER A 218 -50.56 -17.03 -29.68
CA SER A 218 -51.27 -15.82 -29.20
C SER A 218 -52.71 -15.92 -28.68
N SER A 219 -52.95 -15.35 -27.50
CA SER A 219 -54.19 -14.66 -27.16
C SER A 219 -53.91 -13.53 -26.17
N SER A 220 -54.48 -12.35 -26.44
CA SER A 220 -54.42 -11.15 -25.60
C SER A 220 -55.49 -11.17 -24.51
N ASN A 221 -55.22 -10.52 -23.37
CA ASN A 221 -56.24 -9.75 -22.64
C ASN A 221 -55.60 -8.74 -21.67
N LEU A 222 -56.22 -7.56 -21.55
CA LEU A 222 -55.96 -6.59 -20.49
C LEU A 222 -56.79 -6.97 -19.25
N GLU A 223 -56.23 -6.79 -18.06
CA GLU A 223 -56.99 -6.25 -16.91
C GLU A 223 -56.04 -5.75 -15.80
N THR A 224 -56.49 -4.77 -15.03
CA THR A 224 -55.69 -4.01 -14.05
C THR A 224 -55.72 -4.62 -12.64
N PRO A 225 -54.73 -4.33 -11.77
CA PRO A 225 -54.49 -5.10 -10.55
C PRO A 225 -55.38 -4.67 -9.37
N ARG A 226 -55.84 -5.67 -8.60
CA ARG A 226 -56.35 -5.46 -7.23
C ARG A 226 -55.24 -5.70 -6.20
N THR A 227 -55.25 -4.88 -5.17
CA THR A 227 -54.33 -4.89 -4.03
C THR A 227 -54.79 -5.86 -2.95
N ASP A 228 -53.85 -6.60 -2.35
CA ASP A 228 -53.71 -6.65 -0.90
C ASP A 228 -52.27 -7.05 -0.50
N PRO A 229 -51.76 -6.68 0.69
CA PRO A 229 -50.32 -6.58 0.92
C PRO A 229 -49.76 -7.67 1.84
N THR A 230 -48.92 -8.56 1.29
CA THR A 230 -47.85 -9.28 2.03
C THR A 230 -46.91 -9.96 1.03
N ASP A 231 -45.67 -10.23 1.45
CA ASP A 231 -44.68 -11.07 0.73
C ASP A 231 -44.31 -10.69 -0.72
N ARG A 232 -43.78 -9.48 -0.94
CA ARG A 232 -42.72 -9.25 -1.95
C ARG A 232 -41.66 -8.26 -1.48
N ILE A 233 -40.63 -8.78 -0.81
CA ILE A 233 -39.29 -8.17 -0.87
C ILE A 233 -38.91 -8.08 -2.36
N PRO A 234 -38.61 -6.90 -2.92
CA PRO A 234 -38.05 -6.81 -4.26
C PRO A 234 -36.70 -7.53 -4.23
N ARG A 235 -36.63 -8.72 -4.83
CA ARG A 235 -35.36 -9.43 -5.00
C ARG A 235 -34.36 -8.48 -5.67
N LEU A 236 -33.10 -8.56 -5.27
CA LEU A 236 -32.03 -7.65 -5.72
C LEU A 236 -31.17 -8.15 -6.92
N PRO A 237 -31.62 -8.95 -7.92
CA PRO A 237 -30.75 -9.49 -8.96
C PRO A 237 -30.59 -8.54 -10.17
N LYS A 238 -30.72 -7.22 -9.97
CA LYS A 238 -30.53 -6.22 -11.04
C LYS A 238 -29.42 -5.19 -10.75
N PHE A 239 -29.18 -4.84 -9.49
CA PHE A 239 -28.03 -4.00 -9.11
C PHE A 239 -26.74 -4.79 -8.85
N LEU A 240 -26.83 -6.09 -8.49
CA LEU A 240 -25.66 -6.97 -8.41
C LEU A 240 -25.15 -7.47 -9.78
N ASN A 241 -25.95 -7.28 -10.85
CA ASN A 241 -25.59 -7.68 -12.21
C ASN A 241 -24.99 -6.54 -13.05
N SER A 242 -24.94 -5.30 -12.55
CA SER A 242 -24.23 -4.20 -13.25
C SER A 242 -22.70 -4.26 -13.07
N THR A 243 -22.19 -5.06 -12.13
CA THR A 243 -20.75 -5.27 -11.91
C THR A 243 -20.07 -6.15 -12.97
N GLN A 244 -20.83 -6.66 -13.96
CA GLN A 244 -20.29 -7.45 -15.08
C GLN A 244 -20.65 -6.88 -16.47
N ARG A 245 -20.28 -5.61 -16.69
CA ARG A 245 -19.66 -5.22 -17.96
C ARG A 245 -18.78 -3.98 -17.79
N GLY A 246 -17.61 -4.14 -17.17
CA GLY A 246 -16.53 -3.17 -17.35
C GLY A 246 -16.35 -2.95 -18.85
N SER A 247 -16.31 -1.69 -19.27
CA SER A 247 -16.07 -1.31 -20.66
C SER A 247 -14.76 -1.95 -21.11
N THR A 248 -14.62 -2.24 -22.40
CA THR A 248 -13.30 -2.66 -22.93
C THR A 248 -12.24 -1.62 -22.57
N LYS A 249 -12.61 -0.33 -22.55
CA LYS A 249 -11.77 0.80 -22.12
C LYS A 249 -11.25 0.67 -20.68
N ASP A 250 -12.08 0.18 -19.76
CA ASP A 250 -11.72 0.08 -18.33
C ASP A 250 -10.67 -1.03 -18.09
N ARG A 251 -10.53 -1.96 -19.05
CA ARG A 251 -9.55 -3.05 -19.02
C ARG A 251 -8.31 -2.80 -19.90
N ILE A 252 -8.28 -1.72 -20.68
CA ILE A 252 -7.09 -1.38 -21.48
C ILE A 252 -5.84 -1.20 -20.59
N PRO A 253 -5.91 -0.53 -19.42
CA PRO A 253 -4.76 -0.43 -18.51
C PRO A 253 -4.21 -1.79 -18.10
N ASP A 254 -5.04 -2.67 -17.54
CA ASP A 254 -4.63 -4.02 -17.10
C ASP A 254 -4.02 -4.83 -18.26
N LEU A 255 -4.56 -4.68 -19.47
CA LEU A 255 -4.04 -5.32 -20.69
C LEU A 255 -2.70 -4.73 -21.15
N GLU A 256 -2.48 -3.41 -21.02
CA GLU A 256 -1.19 -2.75 -21.26
C GLU A 256 -0.15 -3.23 -20.24
N LEU A 257 -0.51 -3.32 -18.95
CA LEU A 257 0.36 -3.76 -17.87
C LEU A 257 0.77 -5.24 -18.03
N ILE A 258 -0.15 -6.16 -18.33
CA ILE A 258 0.19 -7.59 -18.54
C ILE A 258 0.95 -7.81 -19.85
N HIS A 259 0.65 -7.03 -20.89
CA HIS A 259 1.43 -7.04 -22.12
C HIS A 259 2.86 -6.59 -21.84
N HIS A 260 3.04 -5.45 -21.15
CA HIS A 260 4.36 -4.94 -20.80
C HIS A 260 5.14 -5.93 -19.92
N TYR A 261 4.48 -6.62 -18.99
CA TYR A 261 5.11 -7.67 -18.18
C TYR A 261 5.72 -8.75 -19.06
N THR A 262 4.90 -9.34 -19.94
CA THR A 262 5.26 -10.51 -20.77
C THR A 262 6.12 -10.15 -21.98
N SER A 263 6.08 -8.90 -22.45
CA SER A 263 6.84 -8.44 -23.63
C SER A 263 8.18 -7.80 -23.29
N ALA A 264 8.35 -7.19 -22.11
CA ALA A 264 9.54 -6.43 -21.76
C ALA A 264 9.97 -6.55 -20.28
N ALA A 265 9.08 -6.28 -19.32
CA ALA A 265 9.48 -6.01 -17.93
C ALA A 265 10.14 -7.20 -17.24
N TYR A 266 9.71 -8.44 -17.54
CA TYR A 266 10.31 -9.66 -16.99
C TYR A 266 11.82 -9.78 -17.27
N ARG A 267 12.33 -9.18 -18.35
CA ARG A 267 13.76 -9.24 -18.71
C ARG A 267 14.64 -8.38 -17.81
N THR A 268 14.05 -7.42 -17.07
CA THR A 268 14.82 -6.54 -16.17
C THR A 268 15.29 -7.24 -14.89
N PHE A 269 14.75 -8.42 -14.59
CA PHE A 269 15.20 -9.26 -13.47
C PHE A 269 16.54 -9.93 -13.72
N SER A 270 16.80 -10.37 -14.96
CA SER A 270 17.90 -11.29 -15.22
C SER A 270 18.29 -11.40 -16.69
N SER A 271 19.60 -11.57 -16.92
CA SER A 271 20.18 -11.92 -18.21
C SER A 271 20.18 -13.41 -18.54
N TRP A 272 19.93 -14.31 -17.56
CA TRP A 272 20.11 -15.76 -17.74
C TRP A 272 18.83 -16.50 -18.10
N GLU A 273 18.93 -17.44 -19.04
CA GLU A 273 17.77 -17.95 -19.76
C GLU A 273 16.85 -18.85 -18.91
N GLY A 274 17.37 -19.63 -17.95
CA GLY A 274 16.54 -20.47 -17.07
C GLY A 274 15.61 -19.66 -16.15
N VAL A 275 16.13 -18.58 -15.57
CA VAL A 275 15.34 -17.61 -14.78
C VAL A 275 14.38 -16.85 -15.68
N ARG A 276 14.82 -16.38 -16.86
CA ARG A 276 13.97 -15.68 -17.84
C ARG A 276 12.80 -16.54 -18.30
N GLN A 277 13.00 -17.82 -18.61
CA GLN A 277 11.92 -18.73 -18.99
C GLN A 277 10.88 -18.90 -17.86
N THR A 278 11.35 -18.97 -16.61
CA THR A 278 10.48 -19.08 -15.44
C THR A 278 9.63 -17.82 -15.25
N LEU A 279 10.25 -16.64 -15.35
CA LEU A 279 9.55 -15.34 -15.27
C LEU A 279 8.60 -15.10 -16.47
N GLN A 280 8.99 -15.49 -17.68
CA GLN A 280 8.21 -15.25 -18.89
C GLN A 280 6.98 -16.17 -19.00
N CYS A 281 7.12 -17.45 -18.60
CA CYS A 281 6.13 -18.47 -18.89
C CYS A 281 5.49 -19.07 -17.64
N HIS A 282 6.24 -19.30 -16.57
CA HIS A 282 5.71 -19.97 -15.38
C HIS A 282 4.99 -18.99 -14.47
N VAL A 283 5.60 -17.83 -14.16
CA VAL A 283 4.95 -16.80 -13.33
C VAL A 283 3.57 -16.39 -13.89
N PRO A 284 3.40 -15.99 -15.17
CA PRO A 284 2.09 -15.69 -15.73
C PRO A 284 1.07 -16.84 -15.68
N ARG A 285 1.52 -18.11 -15.75
CA ARG A 285 0.61 -19.27 -15.63
C ARG A 285 0.08 -19.39 -14.20
N GLU A 286 0.93 -19.20 -13.19
CA GLU A 286 0.51 -19.16 -11.78
C GLU A 286 -0.41 -17.95 -11.50
N CYS A 287 -0.18 -16.79 -12.14
CA CYS A 287 -1.05 -15.61 -11.97
C CYS A 287 -2.53 -15.88 -12.26
N PHE A 288 -2.84 -16.74 -13.24
CA PHE A 288 -4.23 -17.05 -13.59
C PHE A 288 -4.96 -17.90 -12.54
N THR A 289 -4.24 -18.57 -11.65
CA THR A 289 -4.82 -19.33 -10.52
C THR A 289 -4.74 -18.55 -9.20
N GLN A 290 -3.83 -17.56 -9.10
CA GLN A 290 -3.53 -16.83 -7.87
C GLN A 290 -3.64 -15.30 -8.09
N PRO A 291 -4.79 -14.68 -7.76
CA PRO A 291 -5.04 -13.24 -7.99
C PRO A 291 -4.01 -12.31 -7.33
N LEU A 292 -3.46 -12.69 -6.17
CA LEU A 292 -2.41 -11.94 -5.47
C LEU A 292 -1.11 -11.82 -6.29
N LEU A 293 -0.85 -12.77 -7.20
CA LEU A 293 0.32 -12.75 -8.08
C LEU A 293 0.03 -11.98 -9.36
N LEU A 294 -1.18 -12.12 -9.92
CA LEU A 294 -1.62 -11.28 -11.03
C LEU A 294 -1.50 -9.80 -10.67
N HIS A 295 -2.13 -9.37 -9.57
CA HIS A 295 -2.07 -7.96 -9.16
C HIS A 295 -0.64 -7.48 -8.92
N GLN A 296 0.22 -8.31 -8.32
CA GLN A 296 1.60 -7.91 -8.06
C GLN A 296 2.45 -7.78 -9.33
N ILE A 297 2.25 -8.61 -10.37
CA ILE A 297 2.96 -8.42 -11.65
C ILE A 297 2.44 -7.21 -12.44
N LEU A 298 1.14 -6.87 -12.31
CA LEU A 298 0.58 -5.64 -12.88
C LEU A 298 1.14 -4.40 -12.17
N ALA A 299 1.23 -4.43 -10.83
CA ALA A 299 1.87 -3.38 -10.05
C ALA A 299 3.32 -3.17 -10.46
N PHE A 300 4.10 -4.26 -10.59
CA PHE A 300 5.48 -4.21 -11.08
C PHE A 300 5.59 -3.58 -12.48
N SER A 301 4.72 -3.97 -13.42
CA SER A 301 4.65 -3.32 -14.73
C SER A 301 4.34 -1.82 -14.65
N GLY A 302 3.45 -1.41 -13.73
CA GLY A 302 3.11 0.00 -13.51
C GLY A 302 4.32 0.80 -13.01
N PHE A 303 5.06 0.30 -12.02
CA PHE A 303 6.31 0.93 -11.57
C PHE A 303 7.37 0.99 -12.68
N HIS A 304 7.52 -0.07 -13.48
CA HIS A 304 8.50 -0.08 -14.57
C HIS A 304 8.12 0.88 -15.71
N LEU A 305 6.83 0.98 -16.06
CA LEU A 305 6.35 2.00 -17.00
C LEU A 305 6.49 3.41 -16.43
N ALA A 306 6.22 3.63 -15.15
CA ALA A 306 6.45 4.90 -14.48
C ALA A 306 7.93 5.32 -14.48
N TYR A 307 8.86 4.35 -14.44
CA TYR A 307 10.29 4.60 -14.64
C TYR A 307 10.60 4.99 -16.08
N LEU A 308 10.15 4.21 -17.07
CA LEU A 308 10.40 4.41 -18.51
C LEU A 308 9.71 5.65 -19.11
N HIS A 309 8.57 6.07 -18.54
CA HIS A 309 7.73 7.15 -19.03
C HIS A 309 7.56 8.26 -17.98
N PRO A 310 8.58 9.12 -17.75
CA PRO A 310 8.49 10.24 -16.82
C PRO A 310 7.29 11.15 -17.08
N GLU A 311 6.86 11.28 -18.33
CA GLU A 311 5.75 12.14 -18.76
C GLU A 311 4.37 11.60 -18.36
N ARG A 312 4.26 10.29 -18.11
CA ARG A 312 3.03 9.61 -17.64
C ARG A 312 3.22 8.93 -16.27
N ARG A 313 4.31 9.25 -15.58
CA ARG A 313 4.71 8.66 -14.28
C ARG A 313 3.56 8.59 -13.29
N HIS A 314 2.89 9.71 -13.03
CA HIS A 314 1.80 9.77 -12.06
C HIS A 314 0.66 8.78 -12.38
N SER A 315 0.23 8.65 -13.64
CA SER A 315 -0.87 7.73 -13.99
C SER A 315 -0.49 6.27 -13.83
N TYR A 316 0.74 5.89 -14.20
CA TYR A 316 1.24 4.53 -14.02
C TYR A 316 1.47 4.18 -12.55
N LEU A 317 1.86 5.14 -11.70
CA LEU A 317 1.98 4.94 -10.25
C LEU A 317 0.63 4.75 -9.58
N VAL A 318 -0.40 5.53 -9.95
CA VAL A 318 -1.76 5.33 -9.43
C VAL A 318 -2.26 3.91 -9.77
N GLN A 319 -2.02 3.44 -11.01
CA GLN A 319 -2.34 2.06 -11.40
C GLN A 319 -1.52 1.02 -10.62
N ALA A 320 -0.23 1.28 -10.42
CA ALA A 320 0.67 0.40 -9.67
C ALA A 320 0.22 0.24 -8.21
N SER A 321 -0.06 1.35 -7.51
CA SER A 321 -0.57 1.36 -6.14
C SER A 321 -1.91 0.64 -6.01
N LEU A 322 -2.87 0.89 -6.91
CA LEU A 322 -4.18 0.21 -6.88
C LEU A 322 -4.07 -1.32 -6.95
N HIS A 323 -3.17 -1.84 -7.79
CA HIS A 323 -2.91 -3.28 -7.82
C HIS A 323 -2.03 -3.76 -6.66
N GLN A 324 -1.09 -2.95 -6.18
CA GLN A 324 -0.27 -3.31 -5.01
C GLN A 324 -1.13 -3.46 -3.76
N ASP A 325 -2.10 -2.57 -3.53
CA ASP A 325 -3.06 -2.68 -2.41
C ASP A 325 -3.86 -3.98 -2.50
N GLN A 326 -4.36 -4.32 -3.69
CA GLN A 326 -5.08 -5.57 -3.96
C GLN A 326 -4.19 -6.82 -3.72
N ALA A 327 -2.92 -6.75 -4.13
CA ALA A 327 -1.95 -7.82 -3.91
C ALA A 327 -1.61 -7.99 -2.42
N VAL A 328 -1.37 -6.90 -1.68
CA VAL A 328 -1.07 -6.92 -0.24
C VAL A 328 -2.23 -7.53 0.56
N VAL A 329 -3.48 -7.17 0.24
CA VAL A 329 -4.67 -7.79 0.84
C VAL A 329 -4.71 -9.30 0.53
N GLY A 330 -4.43 -9.70 -0.72
CA GLY A 330 -4.37 -11.12 -1.09
C GLY A 330 -3.26 -11.91 -0.39
N ILE A 331 -2.07 -11.31 -0.23
CA ILE A 331 -0.94 -11.86 0.52
C ILE A 331 -1.33 -12.07 1.99
N TYR A 332 -1.93 -11.06 2.62
CA TYR A 332 -2.38 -11.13 4.02
C TYR A 332 -3.35 -12.30 4.26
N TRP A 333 -4.41 -12.42 3.45
CA TRP A 333 -5.38 -13.51 3.61
C TRP A 333 -4.78 -14.89 3.35
N THR A 334 -3.82 -14.99 2.41
CA THR A 334 -3.13 -16.25 2.10
C THR A 334 -2.20 -16.67 3.24
N LEU A 335 -1.52 -15.72 3.90
CA LEU A 335 -0.74 -15.97 5.12
C LEU A 335 -1.64 -16.39 6.28
N ALA A 336 -2.76 -15.70 6.48
CA ALA A 336 -3.73 -16.00 7.55
C ALA A 336 -4.38 -17.38 7.40
N ALA A 337 -4.55 -17.86 6.16
CA ALA A 337 -5.03 -19.22 5.86
C ALA A 337 -3.96 -20.32 6.03
N GLY A 338 -2.68 -19.93 6.20
CA GLY A 338 -1.54 -20.84 6.31
C GLY A 338 -0.80 -21.06 4.99
N VAL A 339 0.52 -21.20 5.09
CA VAL A 339 1.39 -21.51 3.95
C VAL A 339 1.31 -23.01 3.65
N THR A 340 1.10 -23.34 2.38
CA THR A 340 0.94 -24.71 1.86
C THR A 340 1.76 -24.89 0.59
N SER A 341 2.05 -26.14 0.22
CA SER A 341 2.79 -26.49 -1.01
C SER A 341 2.12 -26.02 -2.31
N VAL A 342 0.86 -25.59 -2.26
CA VAL A 342 0.08 -25.08 -3.41
C VAL A 342 0.13 -23.55 -3.50
N ASN A 343 0.06 -22.84 -2.36
CA ASN A 343 0.05 -21.37 -2.35
C ASN A 343 1.47 -20.77 -2.18
N CYS A 344 2.46 -21.54 -1.72
CA CYS A 344 3.79 -21.03 -1.40
C CYS A 344 4.51 -20.39 -2.60
N HIS A 345 4.34 -20.92 -3.82
CA HIS A 345 4.99 -20.38 -5.03
C HIS A 345 4.49 -18.97 -5.36
N ALA A 346 3.19 -18.79 -5.43
CA ALA A 346 2.60 -17.49 -5.72
C ALA A 346 2.81 -16.49 -4.59
N LEU A 347 2.71 -16.95 -3.33
CA LEU A 347 3.00 -16.13 -2.17
C LEU A 347 4.45 -15.64 -2.18
N TYR A 348 5.43 -16.54 -2.37
CA TYR A 348 6.84 -16.20 -2.47
C TYR A 348 7.11 -15.23 -3.62
N ALA A 349 6.61 -15.52 -4.82
CA ALA A 349 6.80 -14.67 -5.98
C ALA A 349 6.20 -13.27 -5.75
N SER A 350 4.97 -13.17 -5.24
CA SER A 350 4.36 -11.87 -4.91
C SER A 350 5.15 -11.11 -3.86
N SER A 351 5.63 -11.76 -2.79
CA SER A 351 6.45 -11.06 -1.80
C SER A 351 7.77 -10.56 -2.41
N VAL A 352 8.40 -11.30 -3.33
CA VAL A 352 9.61 -10.85 -4.06
C VAL A 352 9.31 -9.67 -4.99
N PHE A 353 8.22 -9.72 -5.78
CA PHE A 353 7.82 -8.56 -6.59
C PHE A 353 7.45 -7.36 -5.72
N LEU A 354 6.83 -7.57 -4.55
CA LEU A 354 6.47 -6.52 -3.61
C LEU A 354 7.71 -5.83 -3.01
N LEU A 355 8.79 -6.57 -2.75
CA LEU A 355 10.09 -6.01 -2.34
C LEU A 355 10.65 -5.06 -3.40
N ILE A 356 10.60 -5.49 -4.65
CA ILE A 356 11.12 -4.74 -5.79
C ILE A 356 10.26 -3.49 -6.07
N CYS A 357 8.93 -3.60 -5.96
CA CYS A 357 8.03 -2.45 -6.03
C CYS A 357 8.25 -1.47 -4.88
N ALA A 358 8.52 -1.95 -3.65
CA ALA A 358 8.81 -1.09 -2.51
C ALA A 358 10.10 -0.27 -2.71
N PHE A 359 11.17 -0.87 -3.25
CA PHE A 359 12.34 -0.12 -3.71
C PHE A 359 11.99 0.89 -4.82
N ALA A 360 11.20 0.48 -5.83
CA ALA A 360 10.79 1.36 -6.93
C ALA A 360 9.91 2.55 -6.50
N THR A 361 9.25 2.46 -5.33
CA THR A 361 8.31 3.48 -4.84
C THR A 361 9.01 4.80 -4.55
N TYR A 362 10.15 4.79 -3.87
CA TYR A 362 10.82 6.03 -3.44
C TYR A 362 11.21 6.97 -4.61
N PRO A 363 11.99 6.55 -5.64
CA PRO A 363 12.34 7.41 -6.78
C PRO A 363 11.15 7.83 -7.65
N CYS A 364 9.95 7.29 -7.37
CA CYS A 364 8.72 7.60 -8.07
C CYS A 364 7.80 8.57 -7.30
N CYS A 365 7.90 8.61 -5.97
CA CYS A 365 6.96 9.32 -5.10
C CYS A 365 7.48 10.64 -4.50
N GLU A 366 8.76 10.97 -4.67
CA GLU A 366 9.40 12.18 -4.11
C GLU A 366 8.66 13.50 -4.44
N ILE A 367 7.99 13.58 -5.59
CA ILE A 367 7.20 14.74 -6.04
C ILE A 367 5.79 14.76 -5.44
N TYR A 368 5.26 13.61 -5.00
CA TYR A 368 3.83 13.41 -4.71
C TYR A 368 3.51 13.09 -3.24
N HIS A 369 4.52 12.78 -2.42
CA HIS A 369 4.30 12.37 -1.02
C HIS A 369 5.31 13.05 -0.05
N PRO A 370 5.13 14.35 0.27
CA PRO A 370 6.12 15.14 1.03
C PRO A 370 6.32 14.71 2.49
N ALA A 371 5.52 13.77 2.99
CA ALA A 371 5.64 13.17 4.33
C ALA A 371 6.33 11.78 4.32
N TYR A 372 6.85 11.32 3.18
CA TYR A 372 7.54 10.03 3.10
C TYR A 372 9.00 10.17 3.57
N GLU A 373 9.34 9.59 4.73
CA GLU A 373 10.74 9.47 5.16
C GLU A 373 11.42 8.27 4.47
N PRO A 374 12.50 8.48 3.68
CA PRO A 374 13.18 7.39 2.99
C PRO A 374 13.75 6.32 3.92
N LEU A 375 14.28 6.73 5.09
CA LEU A 375 14.83 5.80 6.07
C LEU A 375 13.77 4.84 6.62
N ASP A 376 12.58 5.35 6.95
CA ASP A 376 11.45 4.52 7.41
C ASP A 376 10.93 3.61 6.29
N GLY A 377 10.94 4.09 5.05
CA GLY A 377 10.70 3.28 3.86
C GLY A 377 11.67 2.10 3.72
N LEU A 378 12.96 2.32 3.96
CA LEU A 378 13.99 1.28 3.93
C LEU A 378 13.80 0.26 5.07
N ILE A 379 13.46 0.72 6.27
CA ILE A 379 13.10 -0.17 7.40
C ILE A 379 11.89 -1.05 7.02
N GLY A 380 10.89 -0.49 6.33
CA GLY A 380 9.76 -1.24 5.78
C GLY A 380 10.18 -2.31 4.77
N ILE A 381 11.12 -1.99 3.88
CA ILE A 381 11.72 -2.93 2.91
C ILE A 381 12.46 -4.07 3.62
N PHE A 382 13.23 -3.77 4.68
CA PHE A 382 13.94 -4.80 5.46
C PHE A 382 12.97 -5.74 6.19
N ARG A 383 11.89 -5.21 6.80
CA ARG A 383 10.82 -6.04 7.40
C ARG A 383 10.15 -6.94 6.37
N LEU A 384 9.90 -6.44 5.15
CA LEU A 384 9.35 -7.24 4.06
C LEU A 384 10.32 -8.38 3.65
N ALA A 385 11.62 -8.08 3.59
CA ALA A 385 12.65 -9.09 3.31
C ALA A 385 12.69 -10.19 4.40
N HIS A 386 12.55 -9.85 5.68
CA HIS A 386 12.43 -10.84 6.75
C HIS A 386 11.23 -11.77 6.50
N GLY A 387 10.07 -11.23 6.11
CA GLY A 387 8.88 -12.02 5.74
C GLY A 387 9.12 -12.98 4.56
N ILE A 388 9.82 -12.54 3.50
CA ILE A 388 10.22 -13.39 2.37
C ILE A 388 11.13 -14.53 2.84
N SER A 389 12.05 -14.25 3.77
CA SER A 389 12.96 -15.27 4.30
C SER A 389 12.21 -16.40 5.03
N LEU A 390 11.13 -16.08 5.75
CA LEU A 390 10.29 -17.06 6.45
C LEU A 390 9.51 -17.95 5.48
N ILE A 391 8.92 -17.37 4.43
CA ILE A 391 8.24 -18.13 3.36
C ILE A 391 9.24 -19.04 2.64
N SER A 392 10.42 -18.51 2.31
CA SER A 392 11.49 -19.28 1.67
C SER A 392 11.98 -20.46 2.50
N ARG A 393 12.21 -20.26 3.82
CA ARG A 393 12.70 -21.31 4.73
C ARG A 393 11.65 -22.40 4.98
N SER A 394 10.39 -22.00 5.15
CA SER A 394 9.27 -22.94 5.41
C SER A 394 8.89 -23.79 4.20
N SER A 395 9.09 -23.26 2.98
CA SER A 395 8.63 -23.88 1.73
C SER A 395 9.75 -24.29 0.77
N ASP A 396 11.01 -24.32 1.23
CA ASP A 396 12.22 -24.49 0.39
C ASP A 396 12.14 -25.67 -0.59
N GLN A 397 11.72 -26.84 -0.11
CA GLN A 397 11.63 -28.05 -0.94
C GLN A 397 10.57 -27.94 -2.03
N ASP A 398 9.42 -27.34 -1.73
CA ASP A 398 8.33 -27.17 -2.68
C ASP A 398 8.68 -26.10 -3.71
N LEU A 399 9.27 -24.97 -3.27
CA LEU A 399 9.77 -23.91 -4.14
C LEU A 399 10.80 -24.43 -5.17
N ARG A 400 11.73 -25.29 -4.73
CA ARG A 400 12.77 -25.90 -5.57
C ARG A 400 12.28 -27.01 -6.51
N LYS A 401 11.12 -27.61 -6.27
CA LYS A 401 10.54 -28.71 -7.08
C LYS A 401 9.32 -28.29 -7.92
N GLY A 402 8.72 -27.15 -7.61
CA GLY A 402 7.48 -26.68 -8.21
C GLY A 402 7.65 -25.77 -9.43
N PRO A 403 6.60 -25.03 -9.84
CA PRO A 403 6.58 -24.25 -11.09
C PRO A 403 7.64 -23.15 -11.15
N LEU A 404 8.16 -22.69 -10.00
CA LEU A 404 9.19 -21.66 -9.90
C LEU A 404 10.61 -22.21 -9.71
N GLN A 405 10.83 -23.53 -9.88
CA GLN A 405 12.14 -24.16 -9.68
C GLN A 405 13.29 -23.47 -10.43
N GLY A 406 13.04 -22.88 -11.60
CA GLY A 406 14.07 -22.16 -12.38
C GLY A 406 14.53 -20.82 -11.79
N LEU A 407 13.88 -20.32 -10.73
CA LEU A 407 14.41 -19.24 -9.88
C LEU A 407 15.47 -19.72 -8.87
N PHE A 408 15.59 -21.04 -8.69
CA PHE A 408 16.50 -21.67 -7.72
C PHE A 408 17.53 -22.59 -8.39
N ALA A 409 17.18 -23.17 -9.52
CA ALA A 409 18.04 -24.03 -10.32
C ALA A 409 19.01 -23.17 -11.14
N GLY A 410 20.10 -22.73 -10.51
CA GLY A 410 21.23 -22.07 -11.17
C GLY A 410 22.54 -22.82 -10.93
N LYS A 411 23.34 -22.99 -12.00
CA LYS A 411 24.73 -23.47 -11.95
C LYS A 411 25.53 -22.71 -13.01
N SER A 412 26.19 -21.64 -12.59
CA SER A 412 27.26 -21.00 -13.36
C SER A 412 28.61 -21.50 -12.84
N ALA A 413 29.69 -21.33 -13.62
CA ALA A 413 31.02 -21.41 -13.05
C ALA A 413 31.20 -20.29 -11.99
N PRO A 414 32.03 -20.49 -10.95
CA PRO A 414 32.39 -19.43 -10.02
C PRO A 414 33.06 -18.28 -10.77
N THR A 415 32.57 -17.06 -10.58
CA THR A 415 33.22 -15.83 -11.06
C THR A 415 33.95 -15.15 -9.92
N ALA A 416 35.12 -14.56 -10.23
CA ALA A 416 35.84 -13.74 -9.26
C ALA A 416 34.98 -12.54 -8.82
N PRO A 417 35.07 -12.09 -7.56
CA PRO A 417 34.37 -10.89 -7.11
C PRO A 417 34.77 -9.65 -7.90
N SER A 418 33.80 -8.78 -8.19
CA SER A 418 34.07 -7.47 -8.81
C SER A 418 34.94 -6.62 -7.89
N GLU A 419 35.82 -5.78 -8.46
CA GLU A 419 36.71 -4.91 -7.67
C GLU A 419 35.93 -4.00 -6.71
N HIS A 420 34.73 -3.53 -7.10
CA HIS A 420 33.81 -2.80 -6.22
C HIS A 420 33.39 -3.59 -4.97
N ILE A 421 33.04 -4.87 -5.14
CA ILE A 421 32.64 -5.73 -4.03
C ILE A 421 33.86 -6.07 -3.16
N ARG A 422 35.03 -6.34 -3.75
CA ARG A 422 36.27 -6.56 -2.99
C ARG A 422 36.60 -5.36 -2.10
N PHE A 423 36.63 -4.16 -2.70
CA PHE A 423 36.94 -2.93 -1.99
C PHE A 423 35.94 -2.64 -0.86
N LEU A 424 34.66 -2.90 -1.08
CA LEU A 424 33.65 -2.76 -0.01
C LEU A 424 33.85 -3.78 1.12
N VAL A 425 34.24 -5.03 0.81
CA VAL A 425 34.58 -6.04 1.84
C VAL A 425 35.81 -5.59 2.64
N ASP A 426 36.87 -5.13 1.99
CA ASP A 426 38.07 -4.63 2.67
C ASP A 426 37.73 -3.45 3.62
N GLN A 427 36.90 -2.52 3.15
CA GLN A 427 36.42 -1.38 3.95
C GLN A 427 35.51 -1.80 5.12
N LEU A 428 34.72 -2.88 4.99
CA LEU A 428 33.93 -3.45 6.09
C LEU A 428 34.81 -4.16 7.13
N LEU A 429 35.90 -4.80 6.71
CA LEU A 429 36.89 -5.39 7.63
C LEU A 429 37.63 -4.31 8.43
N ASP A 430 37.98 -3.18 7.80
CA ASP A 430 38.55 -2.03 8.50
C ASP A 430 37.56 -1.33 9.44
N LEU A 431 36.26 -1.25 9.07
CA LEU A 431 35.21 -0.80 9.97
C LEU A 431 35.09 -1.72 11.18
N ARG A 432 35.00 -3.05 10.95
CA ARG A 432 34.95 -4.05 12.01
C ARG A 432 36.12 -3.93 12.98
N ARG A 433 37.34 -3.70 12.47
CA ARG A 433 38.53 -3.48 13.30
C ARG A 433 38.36 -2.27 14.20
N GLN A 434 37.94 -1.12 13.65
CA GLN A 434 37.69 0.11 14.43
C GLN A 434 36.60 -0.08 15.51
N LEU A 435 35.52 -0.80 15.19
CA LEU A 435 34.46 -1.14 16.14
C LEU A 435 34.89 -2.13 17.23
N SER A 436 35.98 -2.89 17.00
CA SER A 436 36.53 -3.85 17.96
C SER A 436 37.61 -3.25 18.87
N GLU A 437 38.03 -2.01 18.65
CA GLU A 437 38.99 -1.33 19.51
C GLU A 437 38.31 -0.96 20.84
N PRO A 438 38.87 -1.36 22.01
CA PRO A 438 38.22 -1.15 23.29
C PRO A 438 38.22 0.33 23.69
N SER A 439 37.11 1.01 23.37
CA SER A 439 36.77 2.30 23.97
C SER A 439 36.52 2.11 25.48
N ALA A 440 36.81 3.14 26.27
CA ALA A 440 36.65 3.06 27.73
C ALA A 440 35.17 3.00 28.19
N ASP A 441 34.22 3.30 27.29
CA ASP A 441 32.83 3.60 27.64
C ASP A 441 31.76 2.75 26.91
N SER A 442 32.10 1.88 25.93
CA SER A 442 31.07 1.29 25.04
C SER A 442 31.20 -0.20 24.67
N ALA A 443 31.64 -1.07 25.59
CA ALA A 443 31.45 -2.53 25.45
C ALA A 443 30.00 -2.93 25.79
N GLY A 444 29.06 -2.50 24.96
CA GLY A 444 27.62 -2.76 25.10
C GLY A 444 27.07 -3.71 24.03
N ALA A 445 25.99 -4.42 24.35
CA ALA A 445 25.36 -5.42 23.47
C ALA A 445 24.97 -4.88 22.08
N ASP A 446 24.71 -3.57 21.97
CA ASP A 446 24.39 -2.93 20.69
C ASP A 446 25.61 -2.89 19.75
N THR A 447 26.83 -2.80 20.29
CA THR A 447 28.07 -2.89 19.50
C THR A 447 28.25 -4.30 18.95
N ASP A 448 27.97 -5.33 19.75
CA ASP A 448 28.03 -6.74 19.30
C ASP A 448 27.02 -7.00 18.15
N LEU A 449 25.81 -6.44 18.23
CA LEU A 449 24.80 -6.52 17.17
C LEU A 449 25.27 -5.85 15.86
N VAL A 450 25.97 -4.70 15.96
CA VAL A 450 26.54 -4.03 14.77
C VAL A 450 27.73 -4.83 14.21
N LEU A 451 28.56 -5.43 15.06
CA LEU A 451 29.66 -6.32 14.63
C LEU A 451 29.14 -7.56 13.92
N GLU A 452 28.09 -8.21 14.43
CA GLU A 452 27.44 -9.38 13.80
C GLU A 452 26.79 -8.99 12.46
N ALA A 453 26.09 -7.85 12.41
CA ALA A 453 25.51 -7.32 11.17
C ALA A 453 26.57 -6.94 10.11
N THR A 454 27.76 -6.51 10.56
CA THR A 454 28.92 -6.20 9.70
C THR A 454 29.50 -7.48 9.07
N ASP A 455 29.72 -8.52 9.87
CA ASP A 455 30.13 -9.85 9.38
C ASP A 455 29.12 -10.37 8.36
N LEU A 456 27.84 -10.28 8.70
CA LEU A 456 26.76 -10.74 7.84
C LEU A 456 26.73 -10.03 6.48
N LEU A 457 27.07 -8.75 6.42
CA LEU A 457 27.16 -8.00 5.17
C LEU A 457 28.36 -8.46 4.33
N ALA A 458 29.53 -8.63 4.95
CA ALA A 458 30.72 -9.16 4.29
C ALA A 458 30.48 -10.59 3.75
N ASP A 459 29.85 -11.46 4.54
CA ASP A 459 29.39 -12.79 4.15
C ASP A 459 28.44 -12.75 2.94
N CYS A 460 27.50 -11.81 2.90
CA CYS A 460 26.60 -11.65 1.76
C CYS A 460 27.37 -11.26 0.49
N LEU A 461 28.29 -10.30 0.59
CA LEU A 461 29.14 -9.81 -0.51
C LEU A 461 30.07 -10.90 -1.07
N LEU A 462 30.63 -11.76 -0.22
CA LEU A 462 31.46 -12.89 -0.64
C LEU A 462 30.60 -14.04 -1.20
N SER A 463 29.50 -14.38 -0.53
CA SER A 463 28.66 -15.52 -0.91
C SER A 463 27.90 -15.34 -2.22
N VAL A 464 27.62 -14.11 -2.70
CA VAL A 464 27.01 -13.92 -4.02
C VAL A 464 27.88 -14.44 -5.18
N HIS A 465 29.20 -14.61 -4.99
CA HIS A 465 30.09 -15.22 -5.99
C HIS A 465 30.11 -16.75 -5.94
N GLN A 466 29.58 -17.32 -4.85
CA GLN A 466 29.56 -18.76 -4.57
C GLN A 466 28.15 -19.37 -4.68
N ASN A 467 27.09 -18.58 -4.46
CA ASN A 467 25.70 -19.00 -4.45
C ASN A 467 25.00 -18.68 -5.78
N TYR A 468 24.77 -19.74 -6.56
CA TYR A 468 24.39 -19.70 -7.98
C TYR A 468 22.91 -19.39 -8.29
N SER A 469 22.08 -19.04 -7.30
CA SER A 469 20.61 -19.06 -7.46
C SER A 469 20.03 -17.94 -8.32
N PHE A 470 20.68 -16.78 -8.40
CA PHE A 470 20.13 -15.61 -9.08
C PHE A 470 21.13 -14.99 -10.05
N SER A 471 20.62 -14.53 -11.18
CA SER A 471 21.37 -14.05 -12.35
C SER A 471 21.08 -12.57 -12.62
N VAL A 472 21.15 -11.81 -11.53
CA VAL A 472 21.21 -10.34 -11.42
C VAL A 472 22.68 -9.98 -11.12
N PRO A 473 23.19 -8.77 -11.47
CA PRO A 473 24.53 -8.35 -11.07
C PRO A 473 24.80 -8.57 -9.57
N ALA A 474 26.04 -8.91 -9.23
CA ALA A 474 26.40 -9.39 -7.89
C ALA A 474 26.09 -8.34 -6.80
N GLU A 475 26.24 -7.06 -7.15
CA GLU A 475 25.94 -5.88 -6.36
C GLU A 475 24.46 -5.83 -5.99
N VAL A 476 23.56 -6.03 -6.98
CA VAL A 476 22.10 -6.07 -6.79
C VAL A 476 21.70 -7.28 -5.94
N ARG A 477 22.34 -8.44 -6.15
CA ARG A 477 22.07 -9.64 -5.36
C ARG A 477 22.49 -9.46 -3.91
N ALA A 478 23.64 -8.86 -3.65
CA ALA A 478 24.09 -8.60 -2.28
C ALA A 478 23.19 -7.56 -1.59
N ALA A 479 22.78 -6.51 -2.31
CA ALA A 479 21.83 -5.50 -1.83
C ALA A 479 20.48 -6.12 -1.41
N LEU A 480 19.98 -7.11 -2.15
CA LEU A 480 18.73 -7.82 -1.80
C LEU A 480 18.95 -8.96 -0.79
N LEU A 481 20.12 -9.60 -0.75
CA LEU A 481 20.42 -10.76 0.10
C LEU A 481 20.65 -10.38 1.56
N TRP A 482 21.35 -9.28 1.85
CA TRP A 482 21.63 -8.87 3.23
C TRP A 482 20.33 -8.59 4.02
N PRO A 483 19.34 -7.85 3.49
CA PRO A 483 18.02 -7.73 4.12
C PRO A 483 17.27 -9.06 4.32
N LEU A 484 17.50 -10.09 3.49
CA LEU A 484 16.89 -11.42 3.68
C LEU A 484 17.54 -12.24 4.81
N ARG A 485 18.68 -11.80 5.34
CA ARG A 485 19.42 -12.46 6.43
C ARG A 485 19.54 -11.62 7.70
N MET A 486 19.19 -10.34 7.65
CA MET A 486 19.38 -9.36 8.72
C MET A 486 18.72 -9.79 10.05
N LEU A 487 19.27 -9.28 11.15
CA LEU A 487 18.86 -9.61 12.51
C LEU A 487 17.87 -8.56 13.03
N ASP A 488 16.81 -9.00 13.71
CA ASP A 488 15.78 -8.10 14.24
C ASP A 488 16.34 -7.10 15.26
N GLY A 489 17.38 -7.49 16.03
CA GLY A 489 18.09 -6.60 16.95
C GLY A 489 18.76 -5.42 16.24
N PHE A 490 19.53 -5.69 15.17
CA PHE A 490 20.16 -4.64 14.37
C PHE A 490 19.13 -3.73 13.67
N LEU A 491 18.01 -4.30 13.22
CA LEU A 491 16.90 -3.53 12.65
C LEU A 491 16.27 -2.57 13.67
N ALA A 492 16.19 -2.97 14.95
CA ALA A 492 15.72 -2.11 16.03
C ALA A 492 16.69 -0.93 16.29
N LEU A 493 18.01 -1.14 16.18
CA LEU A 493 19.02 -0.08 16.28
C LEU A 493 18.89 0.95 15.14
N ILE A 494 18.66 0.51 13.91
CA ILE A 494 18.37 1.42 12.78
C ILE A 494 17.09 2.23 13.05
N GLN A 495 16.04 1.59 13.58
CA GLN A 495 14.78 2.27 13.90
C GLN A 495 14.93 3.30 15.03
N GLN A 496 15.81 3.03 16.01
CA GLN A 496 16.20 3.98 17.06
C GLN A 496 17.17 5.07 16.55
N ARG A 497 17.67 4.93 15.31
CA ARG A 497 18.63 5.82 14.65
C ARG A 497 19.98 5.88 15.38
N GLU A 498 20.37 4.77 16.02
CA GLU A 498 21.61 4.62 16.77
C GLU A 498 22.85 4.89 15.90
N PRO A 499 23.82 5.72 16.34
CA PRO A 499 24.92 6.18 15.49
C PRO A 499 25.69 5.04 14.81
N LEU A 500 26.08 4.00 15.55
CA LEU A 500 26.83 2.86 15.02
C LEU A 500 26.05 2.05 13.98
N ALA A 501 24.73 1.89 14.16
CA ALA A 501 23.88 1.23 13.17
C ALA A 501 23.74 2.08 11.90
N MET A 502 23.67 3.40 12.05
CA MET A 502 23.65 4.35 10.93
C MET A 502 25.00 4.40 10.19
N VAL A 503 26.14 4.17 10.86
CA VAL A 503 27.45 3.97 10.20
C VAL A 503 27.41 2.75 9.29
N LEU A 504 27.01 1.57 9.79
CA LEU A 504 26.93 0.37 8.94
C LEU A 504 25.93 0.54 7.78
N LEU A 505 24.83 1.26 8.01
CA LEU A 505 23.87 1.60 6.96
C LEU A 505 24.49 2.49 5.87
N ALA A 506 25.46 3.35 6.19
CA ALA A 506 26.21 4.13 5.19
C ALA A 506 27.02 3.23 4.24
N TYR A 507 27.62 2.15 4.77
CA TYR A 507 28.36 1.17 3.96
C TYR A 507 27.41 0.35 3.09
N TYR A 508 26.20 0.03 3.57
CA TYR A 508 25.13 -0.51 2.75
C TYR A 508 24.68 0.48 1.64
N CYS A 509 24.67 1.79 1.89
CA CYS A 509 24.39 2.79 0.86
C CYS A 509 25.45 2.81 -0.26
N VAL A 510 26.70 2.45 0.02
CA VAL A 510 27.73 2.24 -1.02
C VAL A 510 27.39 1.02 -1.89
N LEU A 511 26.91 -0.07 -1.29
CA LEU A 511 26.42 -1.23 -2.04
C LEU A 511 25.21 -0.88 -2.92
N LEU A 512 24.26 -0.09 -2.40
CA LEU A 512 23.17 0.45 -3.20
C LEU A 512 23.71 1.28 -4.37
N ARG A 513 24.66 2.20 -4.14
CA ARG A 513 25.28 3.03 -5.18
C ARG A 513 25.85 2.21 -6.34
N TYR A 514 26.50 1.08 -6.04
CA TYR A 514 26.97 0.16 -7.07
C TYR A 514 25.80 -0.53 -7.80
N ALA A 515 24.77 -0.97 -7.08
CA ALA A 515 23.58 -1.60 -7.66
C ALA A 515 22.77 -0.63 -8.57
N GLU A 516 22.68 0.66 -8.24
CA GLU A 516 21.99 1.70 -9.03
C GLU A 516 22.47 1.78 -10.50
N THR A 517 23.74 1.44 -10.75
CA THR A 517 24.34 1.49 -12.10
C THR A 517 23.63 0.58 -13.10
N THR A 518 23.10 -0.55 -12.62
CA THR A 518 22.48 -1.60 -13.45
C THR A 518 21.00 -1.84 -13.12
N CYS A 519 20.53 -1.42 -11.95
CA CYS A 519 19.22 -1.76 -11.41
C CYS A 519 18.28 -0.55 -11.31
N TRP A 520 17.26 -0.50 -12.17
CA TRP A 520 16.37 0.66 -12.29
C TRP A 520 15.59 0.97 -11.01
N PHE A 521 15.14 -0.05 -10.26
CA PHE A 521 14.30 0.12 -9.07
C PHE A 521 15.07 0.55 -7.80
N ILE A 522 16.41 0.50 -7.82
CA ILE A 522 17.25 0.91 -6.68
C ILE A 522 17.72 2.38 -6.83
N LYS A 523 17.53 3.00 -8.00
CA LYS A 523 18.05 4.35 -8.30
C LYS A 523 17.55 5.42 -7.32
N GLY A 524 18.47 6.25 -6.84
CA GLY A 524 18.20 7.42 -5.99
C GLY A 524 18.27 7.13 -4.49
N TRP A 525 18.24 5.85 -4.08
CA TRP A 525 18.30 5.47 -2.67
C TRP A 525 19.64 5.83 -2.03
N ALA A 526 20.77 5.61 -2.72
CA ALA A 526 22.08 5.73 -2.09
C ALA A 526 22.40 7.18 -1.67
N THR A 527 22.15 8.14 -2.56
CA THR A 527 22.39 9.57 -2.30
C THR A 527 21.48 10.13 -1.21
N THR A 528 20.19 9.77 -1.23
CA THR A 528 19.22 10.29 -0.25
C THR A 528 19.44 9.69 1.14
N LEU A 529 19.66 8.38 1.24
CA LEU A 529 19.94 7.77 2.54
C LEU A 529 21.23 8.34 3.14
N MET A 530 22.26 8.57 2.32
CA MET A 530 23.53 9.13 2.79
C MET A 530 23.38 10.57 3.33
N THR A 531 22.53 11.42 2.76
CA THR A 531 22.29 12.77 3.33
C THR A 531 21.56 12.72 4.66
N ILE A 532 20.59 11.81 4.82
CA ILE A 532 19.88 11.57 6.10
C ILE A 532 20.84 11.01 7.15
N ILE A 533 21.63 10.00 6.80
CA ILE A 533 22.62 9.37 7.69
C ILE A 533 23.68 10.39 8.13
N TRP A 534 24.14 11.26 7.23
CA TRP A 534 25.08 12.34 7.56
C TRP A 534 24.48 13.33 8.56
N GLY A 535 23.24 13.77 8.32
CA GLY A 535 22.51 14.66 9.23
C GLY A 535 22.37 14.09 10.64
N ASN A 536 22.04 12.80 10.75
CA ASN A 536 21.87 12.12 12.05
C ASN A 536 23.18 11.90 12.83
N ASN A 537 24.33 11.81 12.15
CA ASN A 537 25.64 11.54 12.77
C ASN A 537 26.52 12.78 12.94
N SER A 538 26.10 13.95 12.44
CA SER A 538 26.86 15.20 12.53
C SER A 538 27.10 15.58 14.00
N GLY A 539 28.36 15.70 14.42
CA GLY A 539 28.76 15.96 15.81
C GLY A 539 28.88 14.72 16.71
N SER A 540 28.69 13.51 16.18
CA SER A 540 28.92 12.25 16.91
C SER A 540 30.39 11.82 16.86
N SER A 541 30.81 10.95 17.79
CA SER A 541 32.12 10.27 17.73
C SER A 541 32.30 9.42 16.45
N CYS A 542 31.20 9.05 15.80
CA CYS A 542 31.13 8.17 14.64
C CYS A 542 31.22 8.92 13.30
N GLU A 543 31.24 10.26 13.30
CA GLU A 543 31.28 11.10 12.08
C GLU A 543 32.48 10.78 11.17
N SER A 544 33.63 10.42 11.76
CA SER A 544 34.82 10.01 11.02
C SER A 544 34.60 8.74 10.19
N MET A 545 33.78 7.80 10.67
CA MET A 545 33.54 6.49 10.04
C MET A 545 32.63 6.60 8.80
N ILE A 546 31.79 7.63 8.72
CA ILE A 546 30.89 7.88 7.58
C ILE A 546 31.49 8.77 6.48
N HIS A 547 32.70 9.31 6.68
CA HIS A 547 33.36 10.16 5.68
C HIS A 547 33.70 9.41 4.38
N TRP A 548 34.18 8.16 4.47
CA TRP A 548 34.49 7.35 3.27
C TRP A 548 33.21 7.01 2.45
N PRO A 549 32.12 6.48 3.04
CA PRO A 549 30.87 6.25 2.32
C PRO A 549 30.32 7.52 1.66
N TYR A 550 30.29 8.64 2.39
CA TYR A 550 29.80 9.92 1.89
C TYR A 550 30.64 10.44 0.71
N TYR A 551 31.97 10.40 0.83
CA TYR A 551 32.87 10.81 -0.24
C TYR A 551 32.67 9.93 -1.49
N LEU A 552 32.58 8.61 -1.32
CA LEU A 552 32.41 7.69 -2.45
C LEU A 552 31.08 7.94 -3.15
N ILE A 553 29.95 7.94 -2.43
CA ILE A 553 28.61 8.09 -3.02
C ILE A 553 28.49 9.37 -3.85
N ASN A 554 29.03 10.50 -3.35
CA ASN A 554 28.94 11.80 -3.99
C ASN A 554 29.96 12.03 -5.12
N ASN A 555 31.12 11.35 -5.08
CA ASN A 555 32.14 11.46 -6.14
C ASN A 555 32.14 10.29 -7.12
N PHE A 556 31.23 9.32 -6.98
CA PHE A 556 31.06 8.21 -7.91
C PHE A 556 30.49 8.70 -9.24
N SER A 557 31.37 9.13 -10.14
CA SER A 557 31.05 9.40 -11.53
C SER A 557 30.75 8.10 -12.26
N VAL A 558 29.49 7.93 -12.64
CA VAL A 558 29.11 6.86 -13.58
C VAL A 558 29.71 7.23 -14.93
N THR A 559 30.80 6.57 -15.32
CA THR A 559 31.27 6.59 -16.71
C THR A 559 30.23 5.86 -17.56
N SER A 560 29.38 6.65 -18.21
CA SER A 560 28.27 6.24 -19.08
C SER A 560 28.74 5.70 -20.42
#